data_AF-A0A7C3FQS0-F1
#
_entry.id   AF-A0A7C3FQS0-F1
#
_cell.length_a   1.000
_cell.length_b   1.000
_cell.length_c   1.000
_cell.angle_alpha   90.00
_cell.angle_beta   90.00
_cell.angle_gamma   90.00
#
_symmetry.space_group_name_H-M   'P 1'
#
loop_
_entity.id
_entity.type
_entity.pdbx_description
1 polymer ?
#
loop_
_entity_poly.entity_id
_entity_poly.type
_entity_poly.pdbx_seq_one_letter_code
_entity_poly.pdbx_strand_id
1 'polypeptide(L)'
;MVKKVHLAWISPLILVVIFLGWALFSRFDGLAAIHYRFEAPKHSEHHLTLTIPVKDYREYKERPRPSYENGLSKNEIAARVLAKYTAMATDPGDDAIIYSLVRQLEDEAHAGGLGELDKVRFVLKFVQSLTYTADNATTPGYLEYPRYPVETLFEQGGDCEDTSILLAAILTEMGYDVAIIFFEGFDHMGLGIYVPEEKMYGNSWIYQDGRRYWYLDTSGKEPMGWSPKPYDVTPAYLLPVGG
;
A
#
# COMPACT_ATOMS: atom_id res chain seq x y z
N MET A 1 25.44 -48.52 -14.97
CA MET A 1 24.65 -49.04 -13.83
C MET A 1 23.72 -47.93 -13.37
N VAL A 2 22.44 -48.02 -13.76
CA VAL A 2 21.42 -46.96 -13.58
C VAL A 2 20.91 -47.00 -12.13
N LYS A 3 20.98 -45.88 -11.40
CA LYS A 3 20.37 -45.74 -10.08
C LYS A 3 18.86 -45.58 -10.25
N LYS A 4 18.08 -46.53 -9.73
CA LYS A 4 16.62 -46.42 -9.60
C LYS A 4 16.30 -45.35 -8.56
N VAL A 5 15.48 -44.37 -8.95
CA VAL A 5 14.86 -43.40 -8.03
C VAL A 5 13.62 -44.07 -7.44
N HIS A 6 13.53 -44.14 -6.12
CA HIS A 6 12.33 -44.60 -5.42
C HIS A 6 11.29 -43.48 -5.42
N LEU A 7 10.15 -43.72 -6.06
CA LEU A 7 8.97 -42.86 -5.97
C LEU A 7 8.30 -43.11 -4.61
N ALA A 8 8.32 -42.11 -3.73
CA ALA A 8 7.62 -42.18 -2.45
C ALA A 8 6.11 -42.09 -2.71
N TRP A 9 5.39 -43.14 -2.32
CA TRP A 9 3.92 -43.16 -2.34
C TRP A 9 3.41 -42.26 -1.22
N ILE A 10 2.89 -41.08 -1.58
CA ILE A 10 2.15 -40.24 -0.65
C ILE A 10 0.82 -40.94 -0.36
N SER A 11 0.64 -41.33 0.90
CA SER A 11 -0.52 -42.10 1.36
C SER A 11 -1.83 -41.33 1.12
N PRO A 12 -2.92 -41.96 0.65
CA PRO A 12 -4.19 -41.28 0.33
C PRO A 12 -4.83 -40.54 1.51
N LEU A 13 -4.42 -40.86 2.75
CA LEU A 13 -4.84 -40.16 3.96
C LEU A 13 -4.35 -38.70 4.02
N ILE A 14 -3.19 -38.39 3.42
CA ILE A 14 -2.61 -37.03 3.42
C ILE A 14 -3.35 -36.13 2.42
N LEU A 15 -3.81 -36.67 1.29
CA LEU A 15 -4.64 -35.93 0.33
C LEU A 15 -6.02 -35.56 0.90
N VAL A 16 -6.61 -36.43 1.73
CA VAL A 16 -7.91 -36.17 2.36
C VAL A 16 -7.84 -35.05 3.41
N VAL A 17 -6.72 -34.91 4.13
CA VAL A 17 -6.50 -33.80 5.07
C VAL A 17 -6.33 -32.46 4.34
N ILE A 18 -5.71 -32.45 3.16
CA ILE A 18 -5.55 -31.24 2.34
C ILE A 18 -6.90 -30.76 1.77
N PHE A 19 -7.75 -31.69 1.32
CA PHE A 19 -9.10 -31.35 0.83
C PHE A 19 -10.07 -30.97 1.96
N LEU A 20 -9.99 -31.59 3.14
CA LEU A 20 -10.78 -31.19 4.31
C LEU A 20 -10.33 -29.86 4.91
N GLY A 21 -9.03 -29.52 4.82
CA GLY A 21 -8.51 -28.21 5.23
C GLY A 21 -9.07 -27.06 4.39
N TRP A 22 -9.15 -27.24 3.07
CA TRP A 22 -9.75 -26.25 2.17
C TRP A 22 -11.27 -26.08 2.38
N ALA A 23 -11.99 -27.16 2.69
CA ALA A 23 -13.43 -27.11 2.97
C ALA A 23 -13.76 -26.57 4.37
N LEU A 24 -12.84 -26.58 5.34
CA LEU A 24 -13.03 -25.98 6.66
C LEU A 24 -12.68 -24.49 6.70
N PHE A 25 -11.71 -24.03 5.91
CA PHE A 25 -11.33 -22.61 5.85
C PHE A 25 -12.39 -21.73 5.18
N SER A 26 -13.26 -22.27 4.34
CA SER A 26 -14.34 -21.53 3.69
C SER A 26 -15.51 -21.12 4.60
N ARG A 27 -15.40 -21.36 5.92
CA ARG A 27 -16.44 -21.04 6.93
C ARG A 27 -15.95 -20.20 8.12
N PHE A 28 -14.72 -19.72 8.13
CA PHE A 28 -14.21 -18.90 9.24
C PHE A 28 -14.39 -17.39 8.98
N ASP A 29 -15.52 -16.85 9.42
CA ASP A 29 -15.75 -15.40 9.52
C ASP A 29 -15.15 -14.82 10.82
N GLY A 30 -13.93 -15.26 11.13
CA GLY A 30 -13.18 -14.84 12.30
C GLY A 30 -12.48 -13.49 12.10
N LEU A 31 -11.91 -12.99 13.19
CA LEU A 31 -11.04 -11.83 13.20
C LEU A 31 -9.57 -12.29 13.11
N ALA A 32 -8.81 -11.70 12.19
CA ALA A 32 -7.35 -11.88 12.14
C ALA A 32 -6.66 -10.74 12.87
N ALA A 33 -5.82 -11.07 13.86
CA ALA A 33 -4.92 -10.11 14.49
C ALA A 33 -3.61 -10.07 13.69
N ILE A 34 -3.36 -8.94 13.04
CA ILE A 34 -2.16 -8.69 12.24
C ILE A 34 -1.21 -7.83 13.08
N HIS A 35 0.01 -8.32 13.29
CA HIS A 35 1.01 -7.69 14.14
C HIS A 35 2.09 -7.00 13.30
N TYR A 36 2.23 -5.69 13.46
CA TYR A 36 3.25 -4.90 12.79
C TYR A 36 4.36 -4.52 13.76
N ARG A 37 5.59 -4.51 13.26
CA ARG A 37 6.76 -4.00 13.95
C ARG A 37 7.51 -3.07 13.03
N PHE A 38 7.77 -1.85 13.48
CA PHE A 38 8.48 -0.87 12.68
C PHE A 38 9.35 0.04 13.53
N GLU A 39 10.33 0.65 12.88
CA GLU A 39 11.28 1.56 13.50
C GLU A 39 10.98 2.99 13.04
N ALA A 40 10.60 3.83 13.99
CA ALA A 40 10.29 5.24 13.77
C ALA A 40 11.56 6.11 13.82
N PRO A 41 11.47 7.40 13.44
CA PRO A 41 12.59 8.33 13.60
C PRO A 41 13.13 8.31 15.05
N LYS A 42 14.45 8.45 15.19
CA LYS A 42 15.21 8.27 16.46
C LYS A 42 15.36 6.81 16.95
N HIS A 43 15.16 5.83 16.06
CA HIS A 43 15.42 4.41 16.35
C HIS A 43 14.54 3.82 17.46
N SER A 44 13.30 4.29 17.56
CA SER A 44 12.31 3.72 18.49
C SER A 44 11.55 2.59 17.79
N GLU A 45 11.47 1.42 18.43
CA GLU A 45 10.68 0.28 17.94
C GLU A 45 9.23 0.44 18.41
N HIS A 46 8.29 0.29 17.47
CA HIS A 46 6.84 0.38 17.71
C HIS A 46 6.16 -0.92 17.31
N HIS A 47 5.06 -1.23 17.97
CA HIS A 47 4.31 -2.47 17.81
C HIS A 47 2.83 -2.17 17.73
N LEU A 48 2.22 -2.49 16.59
CA LEU A 48 0.79 -2.25 16.34
C LEU A 48 0.09 -3.58 16.09
N THR A 49 -1.14 -3.72 16.58
CA THR A 49 -1.98 -4.89 16.29
C THR A 49 -3.30 -4.45 15.71
N LEU A 50 -3.47 -4.68 14.40
CA LEU A 50 -4.71 -4.40 13.70
C LEU A 50 -5.56 -5.65 13.65
N THR A 51 -6.85 -5.50 13.92
CA THR A 51 -7.81 -6.61 13.78
C THR A 51 -8.60 -6.43 12.49
N ILE A 52 -8.47 -7.37 11.55
CA ILE A 52 -9.16 -7.35 10.26
C ILE A 52 -10.11 -8.55 10.19
N PRO A 53 -11.41 -8.34 9.95
CA PRO A 53 -12.32 -9.45 9.65
C PRO A 53 -11.83 -10.21 8.41
N VAL A 54 -11.66 -11.53 8.53
CA VAL A 54 -11.20 -12.37 7.41
C VAL A 54 -12.19 -12.35 6.25
N LYS A 55 -13.46 -12.02 6.52
CA LYS A 55 -14.49 -11.79 5.50
C LYS A 55 -14.17 -10.55 4.67
N ASP A 56 -13.83 -9.43 5.29
CA ASP A 56 -13.55 -8.18 4.59
C ASP A 56 -12.35 -8.34 3.65
N TYR A 57 -11.25 -8.94 4.14
CA TYR A 57 -10.11 -9.28 3.29
C TYR A 57 -10.51 -10.12 2.07
N ARG A 58 -11.34 -11.16 2.25
CA ARG A 58 -11.84 -12.01 1.15
C ARG A 58 -12.71 -11.22 0.17
N GLU A 59 -13.60 -10.37 0.66
CA GLU A 59 -14.42 -9.50 -0.20
C GLU A 59 -13.53 -8.56 -1.03
N TYR A 60 -12.47 -8.00 -0.44
CA TYR A 60 -11.50 -7.17 -1.16
C TYR A 60 -10.70 -7.94 -2.22
N LYS A 61 -10.34 -9.22 -1.98
CA LYS A 61 -9.73 -10.08 -3.01
C LYS A 61 -10.63 -10.27 -4.24
N GLU A 62 -11.95 -10.25 -4.05
CA GLU A 62 -12.95 -10.44 -5.11
C GLU A 62 -13.35 -9.14 -5.81
N ARG A 63 -12.95 -7.97 -5.29
CA ARG A 63 -13.28 -6.69 -5.92
C ARG A 63 -12.64 -6.54 -7.31
N PRO A 64 -13.27 -5.81 -8.24
CA PRO A 64 -12.67 -5.51 -9.53
C PRO A 64 -11.31 -4.85 -9.39
N ARG A 65 -10.39 -5.16 -10.31
CA ARG A 65 -9.08 -4.50 -10.39
C ARG A 65 -9.03 -3.56 -11.60
N PRO A 66 -8.27 -2.46 -11.52
CA PRO A 66 -7.87 -1.66 -12.67
C PRO A 66 -7.31 -2.52 -13.80
N SER A 67 -8.08 -2.74 -14.86
CA SER A 67 -7.53 -3.29 -16.11
C SER A 67 -7.00 -2.16 -17.00
N TYR A 68 -5.84 -2.40 -17.62
CA TYR A 68 -5.33 -1.56 -18.70
C TYR A 68 -6.17 -1.78 -19.96
N GLU A 69 -6.65 -0.69 -20.57
CA GLU A 69 -7.40 -0.72 -21.82
C GLU A 69 -6.48 -0.44 -23.01
N ASN A 70 -6.64 -1.22 -24.08
CA ASN A 70 -5.87 -1.04 -25.30
C ASN A 70 -6.38 0.17 -26.11
N GLY A 71 -5.45 0.88 -26.77
CA GLY A 71 -5.77 1.93 -27.73
C GLY A 71 -5.94 3.34 -27.14
N LEU A 72 -5.62 3.53 -25.86
CA LEU A 72 -5.62 4.83 -25.20
C LEU A 72 -4.32 5.61 -25.41
N SER A 73 -4.38 6.93 -25.43
CA SER A 73 -3.20 7.78 -25.35
C SER A 73 -2.56 7.73 -23.97
N LYS A 74 -1.28 8.12 -23.86
CA LYS A 74 -0.55 8.18 -22.59
C LYS A 74 -1.28 8.99 -21.52
N ASN A 75 -1.87 10.14 -21.90
CA ASN A 75 -2.62 11.00 -20.99
C ASN A 75 -3.89 10.33 -20.49
N GLU A 76 -4.60 9.59 -21.35
CA GLU A 76 -5.82 8.86 -20.97
C GLU A 76 -5.51 7.69 -20.04
N ILE A 77 -4.39 7.00 -20.28
CA ILE A 77 -3.89 5.95 -19.38
C ILE A 77 -3.59 6.54 -18.02
N ALA A 78 -2.78 7.60 -17.96
CA ALA A 78 -2.42 8.24 -16.70
C ALA A 78 -3.64 8.75 -15.93
N ALA A 79 -4.58 9.41 -16.59
CA ALA A 79 -5.81 9.88 -15.96
C ALA A 79 -6.65 8.73 -15.37
N ARG A 80 -6.74 7.60 -16.07
CA ARG A 80 -7.49 6.42 -15.61
C ARG A 80 -6.80 5.71 -14.46
N VAL A 81 -5.48 5.54 -14.52
CA VAL A 81 -4.68 4.94 -13.44
C VAL A 81 -4.87 5.77 -12.17
N LEU A 82 -4.64 7.08 -12.25
CA LEU A 82 -4.78 8.00 -11.13
C LEU A 82 -6.20 7.98 -10.54
N ALA A 83 -7.24 8.04 -11.37
CA ALA A 83 -8.62 8.02 -10.89
C ALA A 83 -8.98 6.72 -10.18
N LYS A 84 -8.52 5.58 -10.70
CA LYS A 84 -8.77 4.27 -10.11
C LYS A 84 -8.04 4.09 -8.78
N TYR A 85 -6.75 4.44 -8.72
CA TYR A 85 -5.96 4.31 -7.49
C TYR A 85 -6.43 5.28 -6.40
N THR A 86 -6.87 6.48 -6.80
CA THR A 86 -7.52 7.43 -5.88
C THR A 86 -8.82 6.84 -5.32
N ALA A 87 -9.65 6.21 -6.16
CA ALA A 87 -10.87 5.54 -5.71
C ALA A 87 -10.59 4.33 -4.80
N MET A 88 -9.48 3.61 -4.99
CA MET A 88 -9.05 2.55 -4.08
C MET A 88 -8.58 3.09 -2.74
N ALA A 89 -7.90 4.24 -2.72
CA ALA A 89 -7.44 4.88 -1.48
C ALA A 89 -8.56 5.55 -0.67
N THR A 90 -9.74 5.74 -1.26
CA THR A 90 -10.91 6.40 -0.65
C THR A 90 -12.14 5.50 -0.68
N ASP A 91 -11.93 4.18 -0.68
CA ASP A 91 -13.01 3.22 -0.77
C ASP A 91 -13.77 3.13 0.57
N PRO A 92 -15.06 3.54 0.63
CA PRO A 92 -15.78 3.62 1.91
C PRO A 92 -15.99 2.25 2.59
N GLY A 93 -15.70 1.15 1.89
CA GLY A 93 -15.74 -0.18 2.47
C GLY A 93 -14.62 -0.46 3.47
N ASP A 94 -13.51 0.29 3.44
CA ASP A 94 -12.37 0.08 4.32
C ASP A 94 -12.19 1.18 5.38
N ASP A 95 -13.03 2.22 5.36
CA ASP A 95 -13.04 3.33 6.33
C ASP A 95 -12.93 2.84 7.78
N ALA A 96 -13.68 1.80 8.17
CA ALA A 96 -13.64 1.28 9.54
C ALA A 96 -12.26 0.69 9.92
N ILE A 97 -11.60 0.03 8.97
CA ILE A 97 -10.27 -0.56 9.16
C ILE A 97 -9.21 0.54 9.15
N ILE A 98 -9.28 1.48 8.21
CA ILE A 98 -8.35 2.60 8.09
C ILE A 98 -8.46 3.53 9.30
N TYR A 99 -9.67 3.88 9.73
CA TYR A 99 -9.92 4.65 10.94
C TYR A 99 -9.30 3.98 12.17
N SER A 100 -9.51 2.67 12.35
CA SER A 100 -8.94 1.92 13.48
C SER A 100 -7.41 1.94 13.49
N LEU A 101 -6.79 1.84 12.32
CA LEU A 101 -5.33 1.96 12.16
C LEU A 101 -4.86 3.39 12.47
N VAL A 102 -5.51 4.40 11.90
CA VAL A 102 -5.18 5.82 12.11
C VAL A 102 -5.27 6.19 13.57
N ARG A 103 -6.32 5.77 14.28
CA ARG A 103 -6.46 6.00 15.73
C ARG A 103 -5.27 5.46 16.52
N GLN A 104 -4.79 4.26 16.20
CA GLN A 104 -3.61 3.68 16.86
C GLN A 104 -2.33 4.45 16.54
N LEU A 105 -2.11 4.81 15.27
CA LEU A 105 -0.95 5.59 14.84
C LEU A 105 -0.94 7.01 15.47
N GLU A 106 -2.10 7.66 15.55
CA GLU A 106 -2.27 8.96 16.20
C GLU A 106 -2.02 8.89 17.70
N ASP A 107 -2.54 7.86 18.38
CA ASP A 107 -2.34 7.69 19.82
C ASP A 107 -0.85 7.46 20.14
N GLU A 108 -0.13 6.67 19.33
CA GLU A 108 1.33 6.49 19.46
C GLU A 108 2.10 7.80 19.18
N ALA A 109 1.74 8.51 18.12
CA ALA A 109 2.37 9.78 17.78
C ALA A 109 2.13 10.85 18.85
N HIS A 110 0.92 10.91 19.43
CA HIS A 110 0.58 11.80 20.53
C HIS A 110 1.36 11.46 21.80
N ALA A 111 1.45 10.18 22.17
CA ALA A 111 2.26 9.72 23.29
C ALA A 111 3.75 10.05 23.12
N GLY A 112 4.25 10.02 21.88
CA GLY A 112 5.61 10.43 21.52
C GLY A 112 5.83 11.95 21.43
N GLY A 113 4.77 12.76 21.54
CA GLY A 113 4.85 14.22 21.39
C GLY A 113 5.28 14.68 19.99
N LEU A 114 4.89 13.93 18.95
CA LEU A 114 5.27 14.23 17.57
C LEU A 114 4.52 15.45 17.03
N GLY A 115 5.25 16.38 16.40
CA GLY A 115 4.66 17.49 15.63
C GLY A 115 4.13 17.03 14.26
N GLU A 116 3.55 17.95 13.49
CA GLU A 116 2.88 17.63 12.21
C GLU A 116 3.75 16.86 11.22
N LEU A 117 4.92 17.38 10.85
CA LEU A 117 5.81 16.65 9.94
C LEU A 117 6.36 15.35 10.53
N ASP A 118 6.51 15.27 11.86
CA ASP A 118 7.00 14.05 12.49
C ASP A 118 5.92 12.96 12.51
N LYS A 119 4.63 13.33 12.61
CA LYS A 119 3.51 12.41 12.38
C LYS A 119 3.53 11.84 10.98
N VAL A 120 3.70 12.67 9.94
CA VAL A 120 3.79 12.19 8.56
C VAL A 120 4.99 11.25 8.38
N ARG A 121 6.17 11.61 8.92
CA ARG A 121 7.37 10.73 8.88
C ARG A 121 7.14 9.41 9.59
N PHE A 122 6.45 9.44 10.72
CA PHE A 122 6.12 8.26 11.51
C PHE A 122 5.22 7.30 10.73
N VAL A 123 4.16 7.82 10.11
CA VAL A 123 3.25 7.04 9.27
C VAL A 123 3.94 6.51 8.02
N LEU A 124 4.78 7.33 7.38
CA LEU A 124 5.62 6.87 6.27
C LEU A 124 6.52 5.71 6.71
N LYS A 125 7.11 5.75 7.91
CA LYS A 125 7.93 4.65 8.44
C LYS A 125 7.13 3.39 8.74
N PHE A 126 5.89 3.51 9.17
CA PHE A 126 4.98 2.37 9.27
C PHE A 126 4.79 1.70 7.90
N VAL A 127 4.45 2.46 6.86
CA VAL A 127 4.24 1.90 5.51
C VAL A 127 5.55 1.34 4.91
N GLN A 128 6.68 2.04 5.06
CA GLN A 128 8.01 1.57 4.62
C GLN A 128 8.49 0.31 5.37
N SER A 129 7.83 -0.10 6.45
CA SER A 129 8.16 -1.33 7.18
C SER A 129 7.54 -2.59 6.54
N LEU A 130 6.54 -2.41 5.67
CA LEU A 130 5.92 -3.50 4.94
C LEU A 130 6.90 -4.12 3.95
N THR A 131 6.69 -5.40 3.63
CA THR A 131 7.58 -6.12 2.73
C THR A 131 7.33 -5.67 1.29
N TYR A 132 8.36 -5.17 0.61
CA TYR A 132 8.26 -4.91 -0.82
C TYR A 132 8.10 -6.24 -1.58
N THR A 133 6.96 -6.43 -2.24
CA THR A 133 6.65 -7.66 -2.98
C THR A 133 6.05 -7.33 -4.33
N ALA A 134 6.79 -7.63 -5.41
CA ALA A 134 6.28 -7.48 -6.75
C ALA A 134 5.10 -8.44 -7.03
N ASP A 135 4.13 -7.97 -7.81
CA ASP A 135 2.93 -8.73 -8.13
C ASP A 135 3.19 -10.06 -8.81
N ASN A 136 4.10 -10.10 -9.79
CA ASN A 136 4.42 -11.33 -10.50
C ASN A 136 4.95 -12.46 -9.59
N ALA A 137 5.47 -12.11 -8.40
CA ALA A 137 6.01 -13.05 -7.43
C ALA A 137 4.94 -13.54 -6.44
N THR A 138 3.89 -12.74 -6.19
CA THR A 138 2.88 -12.98 -5.16
C THR A 138 1.52 -13.37 -5.73
N THR A 139 1.22 -12.95 -6.95
CA THR A 139 -0.07 -13.17 -7.64
C THR A 139 0.17 -13.80 -9.02
N PRO A 140 0.46 -15.12 -9.09
CA PRO A 140 0.73 -15.79 -10.36
C PRO A 140 -0.40 -15.62 -11.38
N GLY A 141 -0.05 -15.18 -12.60
CA GLY A 141 -1.00 -14.95 -13.70
C GLY A 141 -1.43 -13.50 -13.88
N TYR A 142 -1.01 -12.59 -13.00
CA TYR A 142 -1.17 -11.15 -13.16
C TYR A 142 0.19 -10.52 -13.48
N LEU A 143 0.19 -9.61 -14.46
CA LEU A 143 1.32 -8.73 -14.70
C LEU A 143 1.28 -7.52 -13.76
N GLU A 144 0.06 -7.07 -13.43
CA GLU A 144 -0.26 -6.01 -12.47
C GLU A 144 -1.50 -6.44 -11.67
N TYR A 145 -1.47 -6.23 -10.36
CA TYR A 145 -2.49 -6.54 -9.37
C TYR A 145 -2.44 -5.48 -8.24
N PRO A 146 -2.96 -4.26 -8.49
CA PRO A 146 -3.01 -3.26 -7.45
C PRO A 146 -3.92 -3.73 -6.31
N ARG A 147 -3.38 -3.74 -5.09
CA ARG A 147 -4.03 -4.14 -3.85
C ARG A 147 -4.80 -2.98 -3.25
N TYR A 148 -5.98 -3.28 -2.72
CA TYR A 148 -6.67 -2.34 -1.84
C TYR A 148 -5.93 -2.22 -0.50
N PRO A 149 -6.11 -1.10 0.24
CA PRO A 149 -5.47 -0.91 1.55
C PRO A 149 -5.63 -2.10 2.51
N VAL A 150 -6.82 -2.72 2.56
CA VAL A 150 -7.11 -3.90 3.39
C VAL A 150 -6.23 -5.09 3.02
N GLU A 151 -5.99 -5.33 1.73
CA GLU A 151 -5.11 -6.41 1.28
C GLU A 151 -3.66 -6.13 1.63
N THR A 152 -3.16 -4.92 1.34
CA THR A 152 -1.78 -4.52 1.67
C THR A 152 -1.51 -4.66 3.17
N LEU A 153 -2.48 -4.28 4.01
CA LEU A 153 -2.41 -4.45 5.46
C LEU A 153 -2.41 -5.93 5.85
N PHE A 154 -3.37 -6.71 5.35
CA PHE A 154 -3.52 -8.12 5.72
C PHE A 154 -2.31 -8.96 5.28
N GLU A 155 -1.81 -8.75 4.07
CA GLU A 155 -0.67 -9.45 3.47
C GLU A 155 0.69 -8.90 3.97
N GLN A 156 0.69 -7.72 4.63
CA GLN A 156 1.89 -7.03 5.14
C GLN A 156 2.94 -6.75 4.06
N GLY A 157 2.48 -6.49 2.84
CA GLY A 157 3.34 -6.27 1.69
C GLY A 157 2.59 -5.78 0.45
N GLY A 158 3.38 -5.34 -0.52
CA GLY A 158 2.95 -4.77 -1.79
C GLY A 158 4.15 -4.10 -2.47
N ASP A 159 3.97 -3.64 -3.70
CA ASP A 159 4.95 -2.83 -4.43
C ASP A 159 4.57 -1.34 -4.38
N CYS A 160 5.01 -0.57 -5.37
CA CYS A 160 5.05 0.89 -5.28
C CYS A 160 3.66 1.52 -5.25
N GLU A 161 2.72 0.99 -6.04
CA GLU A 161 1.34 1.41 -6.11
C GLU A 161 0.56 0.99 -4.88
N ASP A 162 0.69 -0.28 -4.43
CA ASP A 162 -0.03 -0.80 -3.27
C ASP A 162 0.25 0.02 -2.02
N THR A 163 1.53 0.26 -1.76
CA THR A 163 1.99 0.96 -0.58
C THR A 163 1.69 2.46 -0.65
N SER A 164 1.67 3.03 -1.86
CA SER A 164 1.27 4.42 -2.08
C SER A 164 -0.25 4.61 -1.94
N ILE A 165 -1.08 3.65 -2.37
CA ILE A 165 -2.53 3.63 -2.15
C ILE A 165 -2.83 3.53 -0.65
N LEU A 166 -2.16 2.63 0.07
CA LEU A 166 -2.31 2.51 1.52
C LEU A 166 -1.89 3.80 2.25
N LEU A 167 -0.73 4.37 1.91
CA LEU A 167 -0.28 5.61 2.54
C LEU A 167 -1.24 6.77 2.25
N ALA A 168 -1.82 6.82 1.05
CA ALA A 168 -2.83 7.80 0.69
C ALA A 168 -4.08 7.67 1.56
N ALA A 169 -4.59 6.46 1.76
CA ALA A 169 -5.75 6.20 2.61
C ALA A 169 -5.51 6.65 4.05
N ILE A 170 -4.37 6.27 4.63
CA ILE A 170 -4.00 6.64 6.02
C ILE A 170 -3.87 8.17 6.17
N LEU A 171 -3.10 8.83 5.29
CA LEU A 171 -2.86 10.27 5.41
C LEU A 171 -4.12 11.09 5.12
N THR A 172 -4.96 10.64 4.20
CA THR A 172 -6.26 11.29 3.92
C THR A 172 -7.18 11.21 5.14
N GLU A 173 -7.27 10.04 5.78
CA GLU A 173 -8.07 9.84 7.01
C GLU A 173 -7.52 10.67 8.19
N MET A 174 -6.20 10.90 8.25
CA MET A 174 -5.58 11.84 9.19
C MET A 174 -5.83 13.33 8.86
N GLY A 175 -6.50 13.64 7.75
CA GLY A 175 -6.80 15.00 7.31
C GLY A 175 -5.67 15.69 6.53
N TYR A 176 -4.66 14.96 6.07
CA TYR A 176 -3.62 15.52 5.20
C TYR A 176 -4.07 15.54 3.74
N ASP A 177 -3.70 16.62 3.05
CA ASP A 177 -3.90 16.76 1.61
C ASP A 177 -2.76 16.05 0.86
N VAL A 178 -3.11 14.97 0.16
CA VAL A 178 -2.16 14.13 -0.58
C VAL A 178 -2.59 13.93 -2.03
N ALA A 179 -1.62 13.67 -2.90
CA ALA A 179 -1.84 13.39 -4.31
C ALA A 179 -1.05 12.17 -4.75
N ILE A 180 -1.68 11.27 -5.51
CA ILE A 180 -0.97 10.19 -6.19
C ILE A 180 -0.11 10.80 -7.29
N ILE A 181 1.15 10.38 -7.38
CA ILE A 181 2.11 10.80 -8.39
C ILE A 181 2.41 9.60 -9.27
N PHE A 182 2.15 9.72 -10.58
CA PHE A 182 2.37 8.66 -11.55
C PHE A 182 3.39 9.05 -12.62
N PHE A 183 4.44 8.24 -12.74
CA PHE A 183 5.50 8.37 -13.74
C PHE A 183 5.24 7.40 -14.89
N GLU A 184 4.30 7.74 -15.78
CA GLU A 184 3.84 6.86 -16.88
C GLU A 184 4.97 6.26 -17.73
N GLY A 185 6.04 7.01 -17.98
CA GLY A 185 7.17 6.53 -18.79
C GLY A 185 7.98 5.40 -18.14
N PHE A 186 7.76 5.15 -16.84
CA PHE A 186 8.50 4.18 -16.05
C PHE A 186 7.62 3.17 -15.32
N ASP A 187 6.30 3.32 -15.45
CA ASP A 187 5.32 2.52 -14.70
C ASP A 187 5.62 2.52 -13.19
N HIS A 188 5.87 3.72 -12.65
CA HIS A 188 6.26 3.92 -11.26
C HIS A 188 5.29 4.88 -10.57
N MET A 189 4.97 4.58 -9.31
CA MET A 189 4.09 5.37 -8.48
C MET A 189 4.77 5.82 -7.19
N GLY A 190 4.38 7.01 -6.73
CA GLY A 190 4.65 7.46 -5.38
C GLY A 190 3.50 8.32 -4.86
N LEU A 191 3.65 8.80 -3.64
CA LEU A 191 2.69 9.73 -3.04
C LEU A 191 3.32 11.11 -2.90
N GLY A 192 2.50 12.14 -3.03
CA GLY A 192 2.85 13.52 -2.75
C GLY A 192 2.05 14.05 -1.57
N ILE A 193 2.65 14.87 -0.70
CA ILE A 193 1.94 15.54 0.40
C ILE A 193 2.03 17.06 0.30
N TYR A 194 0.90 17.74 0.52
CA TYR A 194 0.81 19.19 0.59
C TYR A 194 0.85 19.68 2.04
N VAL A 195 1.92 20.40 2.40
CA VAL A 195 2.14 20.96 3.75
C VAL A 195 2.57 22.42 3.64
N PRO A 196 1.64 23.37 3.37
CA PRO A 196 1.98 24.75 3.04
C PRO A 196 2.61 25.54 4.19
N GLU A 197 2.29 25.18 5.43
CA GLU A 197 2.78 25.86 6.63
C GLU A 197 4.18 25.39 7.05
N GLU A 198 4.69 24.34 6.40
CA GLU A 198 5.91 23.65 6.80
C GLU A 198 7.04 23.88 5.80
N LYS A 199 8.26 24.05 6.32
CA LYS A 199 9.44 24.20 5.48
C LYS A 199 9.98 22.84 5.08
N MET A 200 9.78 22.47 3.82
CA MET A 200 10.29 21.23 3.24
C MET A 200 11.32 21.47 2.13
N TYR A 201 12.10 20.42 1.86
CA TYR A 201 13.16 20.39 0.84
C TYR A 201 13.13 19.04 0.12
N GLY A 202 13.67 19.03 -1.11
CA GLY A 202 13.77 17.82 -1.93
C GLY A 202 12.84 17.83 -3.14
N ASN A 203 12.56 16.64 -3.67
CA ASN A 203 11.72 16.40 -4.82
C ASN A 203 10.25 16.70 -4.50
N SER A 204 9.63 17.47 -5.39
CA SER A 204 8.23 17.85 -5.32
C SER A 204 7.69 18.15 -6.72
N TRP A 205 6.38 18.03 -6.86
CA TRP A 205 5.66 18.37 -8.09
C TRP A 205 4.54 19.37 -7.78
N ILE A 206 4.22 20.20 -8.77
CA ILE A 206 3.19 21.23 -8.63
C ILE A 206 1.96 20.78 -9.40
N TYR A 207 0.82 20.74 -8.72
CA TYR A 207 -0.47 20.47 -9.33
C TYR A 207 -1.02 21.71 -10.06
N GLN A 208 -2.03 21.52 -10.91
CA GLN A 208 -2.52 22.57 -11.82
C GLN A 208 -3.07 23.82 -11.09
N ASP A 209 -3.50 23.67 -9.84
CA ASP A 209 -3.97 24.75 -8.97
C ASP A 209 -2.85 25.48 -8.21
N GLY A 210 -1.59 25.08 -8.39
CA GLY A 210 -0.42 25.67 -7.75
C GLY A 210 0.00 25.00 -6.43
N ARG A 211 -0.76 24.03 -5.90
CA ARG A 211 -0.32 23.24 -4.72
C ARG A 211 0.94 22.45 -5.04
N ARG A 212 1.92 22.50 -4.14
CA ARG A 212 3.18 21.75 -4.25
C ARG A 212 3.13 20.51 -3.35
N TYR A 213 3.24 19.34 -3.97
CA TYR A 213 3.26 18.07 -3.28
C TYR A 213 4.69 17.55 -3.16
N TRP A 214 5.15 17.33 -1.93
CA TRP A 214 6.47 16.75 -1.62
C TRP A 214 6.44 15.24 -1.68
N TYR A 215 7.44 14.64 -2.33
CA TYR A 215 7.46 13.21 -2.60
C TYR A 215 7.62 12.37 -1.34
N LEU A 216 6.87 11.27 -1.28
CA LEU A 216 6.94 10.24 -0.26
C LEU A 216 7.21 8.91 -0.98
N ASP A 217 8.42 8.38 -0.81
CA ASP A 217 8.78 7.06 -1.32
C ASP A 217 8.35 5.98 -0.32
N THR A 218 7.38 5.16 -0.70
CA THR A 218 6.90 4.05 0.14
C THR A 218 7.70 2.77 -0.02
N SER A 219 8.46 2.66 -1.12
CA SER A 219 9.17 1.42 -1.52
C SER A 219 10.56 1.32 -0.89
N GLY A 220 11.17 2.46 -0.56
CA GLY A 220 12.48 2.56 0.08
C GLY A 220 12.42 2.84 1.58
N LYS A 221 13.58 3.20 2.16
CA LYS A 221 13.69 3.68 3.55
C LYS A 221 14.04 5.16 3.63
N GLU A 222 13.94 5.84 2.50
CA GLU A 222 14.43 7.20 2.30
C GLU A 222 13.47 8.22 2.92
N PRO A 223 13.96 9.42 3.26
CA PRO A 223 13.15 10.43 3.91
C PRO A 223 12.17 11.11 2.95
N MET A 224 11.18 11.80 3.53
CA MET A 224 10.29 12.67 2.75
C MET A 224 11.09 13.68 1.92
N GLY A 225 10.64 13.90 0.69
CA GLY A 225 11.31 14.76 -0.30
C GLY A 225 12.48 14.08 -1.02
N TRP A 226 12.81 12.82 -0.76
CA TRP A 226 13.78 12.10 -1.59
C TRP A 226 13.08 11.28 -2.66
N SER A 227 13.47 11.44 -3.92
CA SER A 227 13.03 10.59 -5.04
C SER A 227 14.26 9.92 -5.69
N PRO A 228 14.19 8.63 -6.07
CA PRO A 228 15.27 8.00 -6.81
C PRO A 228 15.38 8.54 -8.23
N LYS A 229 16.57 8.39 -8.83
CA LYS A 229 16.75 8.55 -10.28
C LYS A 229 16.11 7.38 -11.02
N PRO A 230 15.49 7.60 -12.21
CA PRO A 230 15.40 8.87 -12.94
C PRO A 230 14.18 9.73 -12.56
N TYR A 231 13.38 9.33 -11.58
CA TYR A 231 12.13 10.00 -11.23
C TYR A 231 12.34 11.41 -10.67
N ASP A 232 13.46 11.64 -9.99
CA ASP A 232 13.86 12.91 -9.38
C ASP A 232 13.82 14.14 -10.31
N VAL A 233 13.97 13.93 -11.63
CA VAL A 233 13.93 14.97 -12.66
C VAL A 233 12.84 14.75 -13.72
N THR A 234 11.98 13.74 -13.52
CA THR A 234 10.98 13.33 -14.50
C THR A 234 9.64 14.06 -14.26
N PRO A 235 9.01 14.63 -15.31
CA PRO A 235 7.63 15.11 -15.21
C PRO A 235 6.67 13.97 -14.86
N ALA A 236 5.73 14.21 -13.94
CA ALA A 236 4.76 13.22 -13.50
C ALA A 236 3.33 13.73 -13.66
N TYR A 237 2.38 12.81 -13.70
CA TYR A 237 0.96 13.13 -13.54
C TYR A 237 0.58 13.08 -12.07
N LEU A 238 -0.32 13.98 -11.65
CA LEU A 238 -0.74 14.13 -10.27
C LEU A 238 -2.26 14.11 -10.19
N LEU A 239 -2.81 13.44 -9.17
CA LEU A 239 -4.22 13.55 -8.80
C LEU A 239 -4.36 13.59 -7.27
N PRO A 240 -4.88 14.70 -6.70
CA PRO A 240 -5.24 14.78 -5.29
C PRO A 240 -6.28 13.73 -4.90
N VAL A 241 -6.12 13.13 -3.71
CA VAL A 241 -6.90 11.97 -3.25
C VAL A 241 -8.18 12.39 -2.51
N GLY A 242 -8.19 13.58 -1.90
CA GLY A 242 -9.38 14.23 -1.34
C GLY A 242 -9.57 15.59 -1.98
N GLY A 243 -10.76 15.83 -2.54
CA GLY A 243 -11.18 17.11 -3.13
C GLY A 243 -12.51 17.57 -2.56
#